data_AF-A0A540LZD8-F1
#
_entry.id   AF-A0A540LZD8-F1
#
_cell.length_a   1.000
_cell.length_b   1.000
_cell.length_c   1.000
_cell.angle_alpha   90.00
_cell.angle_beta   90.00
_cell.angle_gamma   90.00
#
_symmetry.space_group_name_H-M   'P 1'
#
loop_
_entity.id
_entity.type
_entity.pdbx_description
1 polymer ?
#
loop_
_entity_poly.entity_id
_entity_poly.type
_entity_poly.pdbx_seq_one_letter_code
_entity_poly.pdbx_strand_id
1 'polypeptide(L)' 'MTTDAGTNWSLLEDVALCTSWVEVTHNSLTGNEMQLREMWSLIHTKFLEQIGGKRTKESMSSR' A
#
# COMPACT_ATOMS: atom_id res chain seq x y z
N MET A 1 -12.44 21.71 8.98
CA MET A 1 -11.81 20.83 7.98
C MET A 1 -11.10 19.72 8.74
N THR A 2 -11.53 18.49 8.55
CA THR A 2 -10.97 17.32 9.21
C THR A 2 -9.64 16.93 8.57
N THR A 3 -8.59 17.02 9.40
CA THR A 3 -7.43 16.13 9.49
C THR A 3 -6.59 15.85 8.24
N ASP A 4 -5.43 16.52 8.16
CA ASP A 4 -4.18 15.91 7.68
C ASP A 4 -3.08 16.32 8.66
N ALA A 5 -3.08 15.69 9.85
CA ALA A 5 -1.84 15.58 10.59
C ALA A 5 -0.97 14.67 9.74
N GLY A 6 -0.09 15.26 8.91
CA GLY A 6 0.84 14.55 8.03
C GLY A 6 1.51 13.43 8.81
N THR A 7 1.03 12.22 8.61
CA THR A 7 1.40 11.07 9.42
C THR A 7 2.79 10.67 8.97
N ASN A 8 3.82 11.20 9.64
CA ASN A 8 5.24 11.00 9.30
C ASN A 8 5.48 9.55 8.87
N TRP A 9 5.77 9.35 7.59
CA TRP A 9 6.16 8.07 7.04
C TRP A 9 7.61 7.84 7.38
N SER A 10 7.91 6.70 7.99
CA SER A 10 9.28 6.26 8.20
C SER A 10 9.85 5.68 6.92
N LEU A 11 11.18 5.66 6.82
CA LEU A 11 11.88 4.99 5.72
C LEU A 11 11.48 3.51 5.60
N LEU A 12 11.25 2.83 6.73
CA LEU A 12 10.81 1.44 6.74
C LEU A 12 9.42 1.28 6.13
N GLU A 13 8.50 2.21 6.42
CA GLU A 13 7.17 2.22 5.81
C GLU A 13 7.25 2.51 4.31
N ASP A 14 8.07 3.47 3.87
CA ASP A 14 8.24 3.75 2.44
C ASP A 14 8.84 2.54 1.68
N VAL A 15 9.86 1.88 2.26
CA VAL A 15 10.46 0.67 1.67
C VAL A 15 9.46 -0.49 1.60
N ALA A 16 8.68 -0.71 2.66
CA ALA A 16 7.66 -1.76 2.68
C ALA A 16 6.55 -1.50 1.67
N LEU A 17 6.13 -0.24 1.50
CA LEU A 17 5.14 0.17 0.51
C LEU A 17 5.63 -0.10 -0.92
N CYS A 18 6.86 0.32 -1.25
CA CYS A 18 7.47 0.05 -2.54
C CYS A 18 7.62 -1.44 -2.81
N THR A 19 8.07 -2.21 -1.81
CA THR A 19 8.26 -3.66 -1.94
C THR A 19 6.91 -4.36 -2.20
N SER A 20 5.88 -4.00 -1.44
CA SER A 20 4.53 -4.54 -1.60
C SER A 20 3.93 -4.20 -2.97
N TRP A 21 4.19 -2.99 -3.47
CA TRP A 21 3.78 -2.57 -4.82
C TRP A 21 4.42 -3.44 -5.90
N VAL A 22 5.73 -3.64 -5.82
CA VAL A 22 6.50 -4.45 -6.79
C VAL A 22 6.03 -5.91 -6.76
N GLU A 23 5.83 -6.49 -5.58
CA GLU A 23 5.33 -7.87 -5.44
C GLU A 23 3.94 -8.05 -6.07
N VAL A 24 3.03 -7.09 -5.85
CA VAL A 24 1.67 -7.16 -6.41
C VAL A 24 1.70 -6.95 -7.92
N THR A 25 2.45 -5.98 -8.43
CA THR A 25 2.49 -5.66 -9.87
C THR A 25 3.22 -6.69 -10.73
N HIS A 26 4.20 -7.40 -10.15
CA HIS A 26 4.90 -8.50 -10.84
C HIS A 26 4.18 -9.84 -10.73
N ASN A 27 3.09 -9.94 -9.97
CA ASN A 27 2.32 -11.16 -9.90
C ASN A 27 1.55 -11.36 -11.23
N SER A 28 1.76 -12.48 -11.91
CA SER A 28 1.10 -12.79 -13.19
C SER A 28 -0.43 -12.84 -13.14
N LEU A 29 -1.05 -12.86 -11.94
CA LEU A 29 -2.50 -12.72 -11.75
C LEU A 29 -3.02 -11.28 -11.88
N THR A 30 -2.16 -10.26 -11.79
CA THR A 30 -2.54 -8.85 -12.00
C THR A 30 -2.51 -8.44 -13.47
N GLY A 31 -2.66 -9.41 -14.38
CA GLY A 31 -2.68 -9.20 -15.82
C GLY A 31 -3.92 -8.41 -16.25
N ASN A 32 -3.67 -7.19 -16.76
CA ASN A 32 -4.52 -6.29 -17.54
C ASN A 32 -5.93 -5.87 -17.04
N GLU A 33 -6.56 -6.56 -16.09
CA GLU A 33 -7.96 -6.26 -15.70
C GLU A 33 -8.17 -6.00 -14.20
N MET A 34 -7.14 -6.14 -13.37
CA MET A 34 -7.31 -5.90 -11.94
C MET A 34 -7.65 -4.43 -11.67
N GLN A 35 -8.77 -4.19 -11.00
CA GLN A 35 -9.20 -2.84 -10.70
C GLN A 35 -8.21 -2.17 -9.74
N LEU A 36 -7.94 -0.88 -9.90
CA LEU A 36 -7.08 -0.11 -8.98
C LEU A 36 -7.48 -0.29 -7.51
N ARG A 37 -8.78 -0.41 -7.23
CA ARG A 37 -9.32 -0.71 -5.90
C ARG A 37 -8.79 -2.03 -5.33
N GLU A 38 -8.77 -3.07 -6.15
CA GLU A 38 -8.34 -4.42 -5.76
C GLU A 38 -6.82 -4.48 -5.63
N MET A 39 -6.12 -3.80 -6.53
CA MET A 39 -4.67 -3.61 -6.44
C MET A 39 -4.26 -3.04 -5.10
N TRP A 40 -4.86 -1.92 -4.70
CA TRP A 40 -4.56 -1.28 -3.42
C TRP A 40 -4.95 -2.14 -2.22
N SER A 41 -5.99 -2.97 -2.31
CA SER A 41 -6.32 -3.94 -1.25
C SER A 41 -5.25 -5.01 -1.09
N LEU A 42 -4.67 -5.50 -2.18
CA LEU A 42 -3.56 -6.47 -2.14
C LEU A 42 -2.28 -5.84 -1.60
N ILE A 43 -1.95 -4.62 -2.05
CA ILE A 43 -0.79 -3.86 -1.56
C ILE A 43 -0.93 -3.59 -0.06
N HIS A 44 -2.13 -3.20 0.40
CA HIS A 44 -2.40 -2.98 1.81
C HIS A 44 -2.21 -4.24 2.65
N THR A 45 -2.73 -5.37 2.17
CA THR A 45 -2.53 -6.67 2.83
C THR A 45 -1.04 -7.01 2.95
N LYS A 46 -0.29 -6.91 1.85
CA LYS A 46 1.15 -7.20 1.81
C LYS A 46 1.96 -6.28 2.71
N PHE A 47 1.64 -4.99 2.71
CA PHE A 47 2.28 -4.02 3.57
C PHE A 47 2.08 -4.34 5.06
N LEU A 48 0.85 -4.67 5.46
CA LEU A 48 0.55 -5.06 6.84
C LEU A 48 1.21 -6.40 7.23
N GLU A 49 1.36 -7.34 6.30
CA GLU A 49 2.12 -8.57 6.53
C GLU A 49 3.60 -8.30 6.82
N GLN A 50 4.19 -7.28 6.18
CA GLN A 50 5.62 -6.95 6.33
C GLN A 50 5.93 -6.18 7.62
N ILE A 51 5.14 -5.15 7.95
CA ILE A 51 5.47 -4.23 9.05
C ILE A 51 4.39 -4.10 10.13
N GLY A 52 3.21 -4.71 9.91
CA GLY A 52 2.05 -4.53 10.76
C GLY A 52 1.50 -3.10 10.73
N GLY A 53 0.85 -2.69 11.82
CA GLY A 53 0.42 -1.31 12.03
C GLY A 53 -1.03 -1.00 11.64
N LYS A 54 -1.31 0.31 11.51
CA LYS A 54 -2.68 0.86 11.36
C LYS A 54 -2.85 1.77 10.14
N ARG A 55 -1.89 1.76 9.20
CA ARG A 55 -2.02 2.53 7.95
C ARG A 55 -3.26 2.05 7.20
N THR A 56 -4.05 2.99 6.72
CA THR A 56 -5.22 2.67 5.90
C THR A 56 -4.85 2.65 4.44
N LYS A 57 -5.63 1.93 3.64
CA LYS A 57 -5.47 1.90 2.20
C LYS A 57 -5.47 3.30 1.58
N GLU A 58 -6.34 4.18 2.08
CA GLU A 58 -6.46 5.56 1.61
C GLU A 58 -5.16 6.32 1.85
N SER A 59 -4.59 6.22 3.07
CA SER A 59 -3.32 6.89 3.42
C SER A 59 -2.13 6.37 2.61
N MET A 60 -2.13 5.08 2.26
CA MET A 60 -1.10 4.48 1.40
C MET A 60 -1.26 4.92 -0.05
N SER A 61 -2.50 5.00 -0.54
CA SER A 61 -2.79 5.40 -1.92
C SER A 61 -2.56 6.88 -2.20
N SER A 62 -2.52 7.71 -1.17
CA SER A 62 -2.23 9.15 -1.25
C SER A 62 -0.76 9.49 -1.01
N ARG A 63 0.10 8.49 -0.76
CA ARG A 63 1.53 8.65 -0.52
C ARG A 63 2.28 8.73 -1.85
#